data_AF-A0A6P0DG96-F1
#
_entry.id   AF-A0A6P0DG96-F1
#
_cell.length_a   1.000
_cell.length_b   1.000
_cell.length_c   1.000
_cell.angle_alpha   90.00
_cell.angle_beta   90.00
_cell.angle_gamma   90.00
#
_symmetry.space_group_name_H-M   'P 1'
#
loop_
_entity.id
_entity.type
_entity.pdbx_description
1 polymer ?
#
loop_
_entity_poly.entity_id
_entity_poly.type
_entity_poly.pdbx_seq_one_letter_code
_entity_poly.pdbx_strand_id
1 'polypeptide(L)' 'MQSELKRMEALRYEANQILAEGVTKRYPLLLSVLAVRLMFRKDGVPAPDDVLAFASAGKINMSVVDDWESPWGC' A
#
# COMPACT_ATOMS: atom_id res chain seq x y z
N MET A 1 -6.53 21.22 7.42
CA MET A 1 -7.70 20.33 7.20
C MET A 1 -7.98 20.01 5.74
N GLN A 2 -8.46 20.93 4.86
CA GLN A 2 -8.73 20.57 3.45
C GLN A 2 -7.48 20.15 2.65
N SER A 3 -6.32 20.76 2.90
CA SER A 3 -5.05 20.39 2.27
C SER A 3 -4.53 19.03 2.72
N GLU A 4 -4.73 18.69 3.99
CA GLU A 4 -4.29 17.41 4.58
C GLU A 4 -5.13 16.23 4.07
N LEU A 5 -6.45 16.42 3.93
CA LEU A 5 -7.33 15.43 3.30
C LEU A 5 -6.90 15.12 1.86
N LYS A 6 -6.66 16.16 1.06
CA LYS A 6 -6.16 15.99 -0.32
C LYS A 6 -4.82 15.27 -0.36
N ARG A 7 -3.93 15.55 0.61
CA ARG A 7 -2.64 14.88 0.72
C ARG A 7 -2.79 13.39 1.04
N MET A 8 -3.67 13.03 1.98
CA MET A 8 -3.92 11.62 2.32
C MET A 8 -4.57 10.86 1.17
N GLU A 9 -5.47 11.50 0.42
CA GLU A 9 -6.05 10.91 -0.79
C GLU A 9 -5.01 10.66 -1.88
N ALA A 10 -4.07 11.60 -2.09
CA ALA A 10 -2.97 11.44 -3.02
C ALA A 10 -2.06 10.27 -2.63
N LEU A 11 -1.67 10.17 -1.35
CA LEU A 11 -0.87 9.06 -0.83
C LEU A 11 -1.58 7.71 -0.98
N ARG A 12 -2.90 7.67 -0.76
CA ARG A 12 -3.71 6.46 -0.97
C ARG A 12 -3.72 6.05 -2.43
N TYR A 13 -3.88 7.00 -3.34
CA TYR A 13 -3.85 6.75 -4.77
C TYR A 13 -2.49 6.18 -5.20
N GLU A 14 -1.39 6.79 -4.77
CA GLU A 14 -0.03 6.33 -5.08
C GLU A 14 0.27 4.95 -4.49
N ALA A 15 -0.13 4.71 -3.24
CA ALA A 15 -0.02 3.39 -2.62
C ALA A 15 -0.75 2.31 -3.42
N ASN A 16 -1.97 2.61 -3.89
CA ASN A 16 -2.74 1.68 -4.72
C ASN A 16 -2.09 1.43 -6.09
N GLN A 17 -1.43 2.44 -6.68
CA GLN A 17 -0.67 2.26 -7.93
C GLN A 17 0.54 1.32 -7.72
N ILE A 18 1.29 1.48 -6.63
CA ILE A 18 2.43 0.61 -6.29
C ILE A 18 1.98 -0.85 -6.14
N LEU A 19 0.84 -1.09 -5.48
CA LEU A 19 0.27 -2.43 -5.36
C LEU A 19 -0.15 -2.99 -6.73
N ALA A 20 -0.88 -2.20 -7.53
CA ALA A 20 -1.34 -2.62 -8.86
C ALA A 20 -0.16 -2.94 -9.80
N GLU A 21 0.90 -2.15 -9.75
CA GLU A 21 2.13 -2.39 -10.51
C GLU A 21 2.82 -3.68 -10.05
N GLY A 22 2.90 -3.93 -8.74
CA GLY A 22 3.45 -5.17 -8.18
C GLY A 22 2.75 -6.41 -8.70
N VAL A 23 1.42 -6.40 -8.67
CA VAL A 23 0.58 -7.48 -9.23
C VAL A 23 0.86 -7.66 -10.73
N THR A 24 0.86 -6.54 -11.48
CA THR A 24 1.08 -6.56 -12.94
C THR A 24 2.45 -7.13 -13.31
N LYS A 25 3.49 -6.77 -12.55
CA LYS A 25 4.87 -7.22 -12.76
C LYS A 25 5.18 -8.55 -12.06
N ARG A 26 4.21 -9.15 -11.36
CA ARG A 26 4.37 -10.38 -10.58
C ARG A 26 5.49 -10.30 -9.55
N TYR A 27 5.65 -9.14 -8.93
CA TYR A 27 6.51 -9.03 -7.76
C TYR A 27 5.82 -9.64 -6.55
N PRO A 28 6.60 -10.24 -5.62
CA PRO A 28 6.08 -10.61 -4.30
C PRO A 28 5.33 -9.46 -3.64
N LEU A 29 4.16 -9.73 -3.06
CA LEU A 29 3.34 -8.72 -2.38
C LEU A 29 4.15 -7.97 -1.29
N LEU A 30 5.08 -8.67 -0.64
CA LEU A 30 6.01 -8.09 0.33
C LEU A 30 6.78 -6.89 -0.24
N LEU A 31 7.25 -6.96 -1.48
CA LEU A 31 8.03 -5.87 -2.10
C LEU A 31 7.17 -4.62 -2.31
N SER A 32 5.94 -4.80 -2.77
CA SER A 32 5.02 -3.67 -2.94
C SER A 32 4.64 -3.04 -1.60
N VAL A 33 4.39 -3.84 -0.56
CA VAL A 33 4.11 -3.31 0.78
C VAL A 33 5.31 -2.54 1.35
N LEU A 34 6.53 -3.06 1.17
CA LEU A 34 7.76 -2.36 1.55
C LEU A 34 7.93 -1.04 0.78
N ALA A 35 7.68 -1.04 -0.52
CA ALA A 35 7.76 0.16 -1.36
C ALA A 35 6.78 1.24 -0.89
N VAL A 36 5.54 0.87 -0.55
CA VAL A 36 4.56 1.82 0.01
C VAL A 36 5.05 2.36 1.37
N ARG A 37 5.56 1.53 2.27
CA ARG A 37 6.12 2.01 3.55
C ARG A 37 7.28 2.99 3.36
N LEU A 38 8.15 2.74 2.38
CA LEU A 38 9.24 3.64 2.02
C LEU A 38 8.73 4.96 1.44
N MET A 39 7.67 4.95 0.64
CA MET A 39 7.00 6.16 0.14
C MET A 39 6.51 7.04 1.29
N PHE A 40 5.81 6.46 2.28
CA PHE A 40 5.37 7.20 3.48
C PHE A 40 6.54 7.83 4.25
N ARG A 41 7.61 7.05 4.45
CA ARG A 41 8.83 7.53 5.12
C ARG A 41 9.49 8.69 4.37
N LYS A 42 9.58 8.59 3.04
CA LYS A 42 10.12 9.65 2.17
C LYS A 42 9.31 10.95 2.29
N ASP A 43 8.00 10.83 2.39
CA ASP A 43 7.08 11.97 2.52
C ASP A 43 6.98 12.53 3.94
N GLY A 44 7.68 11.93 4.91
CA GLY A 44 7.68 12.37 6.30
C GLY A 44 6.33 12.16 7.01
N VAL A 45 5.54 11.19 6.54
CA VAL A 45 4.24 10.83 7.12
C VAL A 45 4.36 9.45 7.76
N PRO A 46 3.80 9.22 8.96
CA PRO A 46 3.75 7.87 9.52
C PRO A 46 2.98 6.94 8.59
N ALA A 47 3.56 5.79 8.29
CA ALA A 47 2.88 4.76 7.53
C ALA A 47 1.72 4.18 8.37
N PRO A 48 0.57 3.86 7.75
CA PRO A 48 -0.47 3.08 8.40
C PRO A 48 0.05 1.71 8.84
N ASP A 49 -0.46 1.20 9.96
CA ASP A 49 -0.14 -0.16 10.43
C ASP A 49 -0.51 -1.20 9.36
N ASP A 50 -1.71 -1.05 8.80
CA ASP A 50 -2.22 -1.84 7.69
C ASP A 50 -2.23 -1.02 6.39
N VAL A 51 -1.16 -1.20 5.62
CA VAL A 51 -0.93 -0.52 4.35
C VAL A 51 -1.90 -1.02 3.27
N LEU A 52 -2.29 -2.30 3.31
CA LEU A 52 -3.21 -2.88 2.33
C LEU A 52 -4.63 -2.34 2.54
N ALA A 53 -5.07 -2.26 3.80
CA ALA A 53 -6.34 -1.64 4.16
C ALA A 53 -6.37 -0.17 3.78
N PHE A 54 -5.29 0.57 4.04
CA PHE A 54 -5.20 1.96 3.62
C PHE A 54 -5.30 2.12 2.10
N ALA A 55 -4.44 1.44 1.34
CA ALA A 55 -4.36 1.59 -0.11
C ALA A 55 -5.66 1.16 -0.81
N SER A 56 -6.26 0.06 -0.36
CA SER A 56 -7.46 -0.53 -0.96
C SER A 56 -8.77 0.10 -0.46
N ALA A 57 -8.70 1.08 0.45
CA ALA A 57 -9.87 1.61 1.18
C ALA A 57 -10.67 0.51 1.92
N GLY A 58 -9.95 -0.41 2.57
CA GLY A 58 -10.50 -1.45 3.44
C GLY A 58 -11.00 -2.71 2.72
N LYS A 59 -10.80 -2.84 1.41
CA LYS A 59 -11.23 -4.03 0.65
C LYS A 59 -10.39 -5.26 0.93
N ILE A 60 -9.10 -5.07 1.22
CA ILE A 60 -8.15 -6.11 1.63
C ILE A 60 -7.37 -5.57 2.83
N ASN A 61 -6.77 -6.45 3.62
CA ASN A 61 -5.97 -6.09 4.79
C ASN A 61 -4.80 -7.08 4.95
N MET A 62 -3.83 -6.77 5.80
CA MET A 62 -2.63 -7.61 5.96
C MET A 62 -2.91 -8.91 6.72
N SER A 63 -4.02 -9.01 7.47
CA SER A 63 -4.37 -10.22 8.23
C SER A 63 -4.92 -11.37 7.38
N VAL A 64 -5.34 -11.08 6.13
CA VAL A 64 -5.84 -12.08 5.18
C VAL A 64 -4.79 -12.54 4.16
N VAL A 65 -3.52 -12.15 4.35
CA VAL A 65 -2.42 -12.57 3.47
C VAL A 65 -1.86 -13.90 3.97
N ASP A 66 -2.01 -14.93 3.15
CA ASP A 66 -1.54 -16.28 3.41
C ASP A 66 -0.11 -16.52 2.87
N ASP A 67 0.24 -15.87 1.74
CA ASP A 67 1.56 -15.97 1.11
C ASP A 67 2.11 -14.61 0.68
N TRP A 68 3.16 -14.15 1.36
CA TRP A 68 3.84 -12.88 1.07
C TRP A 68 4.75 -12.92 -0.17
N GLU A 69 5.09 -14.12 -0.65
CA GLU A 69 5.89 -14.34 -1.85
C GLU A 69 5.02 -14.35 -3.13
N SER A 70 3.74 -14.70 -2.98
CA SER A 70 2.72 -14.56 -4.02
C SER A 70 2.46 -13.08 -4.35
N PRO A 71 2.31 -12.70 -5.63
CA PRO A 71 1.88 -11.35 -6.00
C PRO A 71 0.47 -10.99 -5.52
N TRP A 72 -0.36 -11.98 -5.21
CA TRP A 72 -1.76 -11.80 -4.81
C TRP A 72 -2.00 -11.95 -3.31
N GLY A 73 -1.02 -12.43 -2.56
CA GLY A 73 -1.17 -12.69 -1.13
C GLY A 73 -1.80 -14.04 -0.78
N CYS A 74 -2.13 -14.88 -1.77
CA CYS A 74 -2.70 -16.21 -1.63
C CYS A 74 -2.20 -17.17 -2.72
#